data_AF-A0A0D0FLW4-F1
#
_entry.id   AF-A0A0D0FLW4-F1
#
_cell.length_a   1.000
_cell.length_b   1.000
_cell.length_c   1.000
_cell.angle_alpha   90.00
_cell.angle_beta   90.00
_cell.angle_gamma   90.00
#
_symmetry.space_group_name_H-M   'P 1'
#
loop_
_entity.id
_entity.type
_entity.pdbx_description
1 polymer ?
#
loop_
_entity_poly.entity_id
_entity_poly.type
_entity_poly.pdbx_seq_one_letter_code
_entity_poly.pdbx_strand_id
1 'polypeptide(L)'
;MPLGAFLSGGVDSSAIVALMQAQSAAPVDTFTIGFHEAGYDEAGYAKAVARHLGTRHTELYVTADHALAVVPKLPSIYDEPFSDASQIPTFLVAELTRRHVKVSLSGDGGDELFGGYTRYFLTPRLWRKLHRVPAAVRARIAAALHALRPDHADQLAAVAQSAWSGAEARETPPRIGDRLHKLGHVMTADSRIGLYRLLMSAVHHPERIALAGQEPPTPLDTASAWPADLTFAEQAMAIDTLTYLPTDILTKVDRAAMAVSLETRMPFLDHHVVEFAWRLPAALRLPDGRSKVLLRRLLDAYVPASLIDRPKQGFCAPIDHWLRGSLRDWAQTLLHPARLREEGFFDAAAVERLWRQHQTGRMNWQHQLWTVLMFQAWLEAQRAA
;
A
#
# COMPACT_ATOMS: atom_id res chain seq x y z
N MET A 1 0.86 -30.52 -11.10
CA MET A 1 -0.05 -29.41 -11.45
C MET A 1 0.79 -28.29 -12.06
N PRO A 2 0.34 -27.61 -13.13
CA PRO A 2 1.08 -26.46 -13.67
C PRO A 2 1.14 -25.35 -12.61
N LEU A 3 2.33 -24.78 -12.42
CA LEU A 3 2.70 -23.82 -11.39
C LEU A 3 3.15 -22.51 -12.07
N GLY A 4 2.62 -21.38 -11.62
CA GLY A 4 3.06 -20.06 -12.06
C GLY A 4 3.58 -19.21 -10.89
N ALA A 5 3.88 -17.95 -11.17
CA ALA A 5 4.22 -16.97 -10.15
C ALA A 5 3.75 -15.55 -10.53
N PHE A 6 3.40 -14.76 -9.52
CA PHE A 6 3.21 -13.32 -9.68
C PHE A 6 4.58 -12.63 -9.77
N LEU A 7 4.76 -11.74 -10.75
CA LEU A 7 6.00 -11.00 -10.97
C LEU A 7 5.71 -9.51 -11.09
N SER A 8 6.02 -8.73 -10.05
CA SER A 8 5.94 -7.25 -10.09
C SER A 8 7.25 -6.60 -10.56
N GLY A 9 8.31 -7.40 -10.69
CA GLY A 9 9.68 -6.90 -10.89
C GLY A 9 10.28 -6.28 -9.63
N GLY A 10 9.58 -6.30 -8.48
CA GLY A 10 10.14 -5.95 -7.19
C GLY A 10 11.00 -7.07 -6.61
N VAL A 11 11.88 -6.73 -5.65
CA VAL A 11 12.86 -7.63 -5.03
C VAL A 11 12.28 -9.00 -4.66
N ASP A 12 11.13 -9.07 -4.00
CA ASP A 12 10.62 -10.33 -3.47
C ASP A 12 10.10 -11.24 -4.58
N SER A 13 9.23 -10.72 -5.43
CA SER A 13 8.68 -11.47 -6.57
C SER A 13 9.78 -11.92 -7.53
N SER A 14 10.78 -11.06 -7.79
CA SER A 14 11.93 -11.41 -8.62
C SER A 14 12.78 -12.49 -7.98
N ALA A 15 12.97 -12.49 -6.65
CA ALA A 15 13.72 -13.53 -5.96
C ALA A 15 13.01 -14.88 -6.06
N ILE A 16 11.69 -14.91 -5.85
CA ILE A 16 10.88 -16.13 -6.02
C ILE A 16 10.97 -16.64 -7.45
N VAL A 17 10.75 -15.78 -8.46
CA VAL A 17 10.78 -16.19 -9.87
C VAL A 17 12.18 -16.64 -10.30
N ALA A 18 13.24 -15.97 -9.86
CA ALA A 18 14.61 -16.36 -10.15
C ALA A 18 14.92 -17.76 -9.59
N LEU A 19 14.56 -18.03 -8.33
CA LEU A 19 14.75 -19.34 -7.71
C LEU A 19 13.86 -20.42 -8.32
N MET A 20 12.63 -20.08 -8.70
CA MET A 20 11.71 -20.98 -9.39
C MET A 20 12.25 -21.38 -10.77
N GLN A 21 12.74 -20.40 -11.54
CA GLN A 21 13.31 -20.64 -12.87
C GLN A 21 14.63 -21.40 -12.79
N ALA A 22 15.49 -21.13 -11.80
CA ALA A 22 16.75 -21.84 -11.61
C ALA A 22 16.56 -23.33 -11.28
N GLN A 23 15.40 -23.70 -10.74
CA GLN A 23 15.02 -25.08 -10.43
C GLN A 23 14.21 -25.75 -11.57
N SER A 24 13.99 -25.06 -12.69
CA SER A 24 13.19 -25.55 -13.80
C SER A 24 14.00 -25.61 -15.10
N ALA A 25 13.93 -26.75 -15.79
CA ALA A 25 14.50 -26.89 -17.13
C ALA A 25 13.63 -26.23 -18.23
N ALA A 26 12.37 -25.92 -17.92
CA ALA A 26 11.44 -25.24 -18.82
C ALA A 26 11.18 -23.79 -18.35
N PRO A 27 10.82 -22.86 -19.25
CA PRO A 27 10.38 -21.53 -18.88
C PRO A 27 9.18 -21.59 -17.92
N VAL A 28 9.31 -20.96 -16.75
CA VAL A 28 8.22 -20.89 -15.77
C VAL A 28 7.18 -19.86 -16.19
N ASP A 29 5.90 -20.09 -15.88
CA ASP A 29 4.83 -19.15 -16.19
C ASP A 29 4.83 -18.00 -15.18
N THR A 30 4.84 -16.75 -15.67
CA THR A 30 4.85 -15.55 -14.83
C THR A 30 3.79 -14.56 -15.28
N PHE A 31 3.17 -13.88 -14.33
CA PHE A 31 2.01 -13.03 -14.57
C PHE A 31 2.19 -11.66 -13.91
N THR A 32 1.82 -10.60 -14.61
CA THR A 32 1.83 -9.24 -14.06
C THR A 32 0.62 -8.45 -14.54
N ILE A 33 0.29 -7.42 -13.78
CA ILE A 33 -0.67 -6.38 -14.12
C ILE A 33 0.09 -5.09 -14.39
N GLY A 34 -0.27 -4.41 -15.47
CA GLY A 34 0.21 -3.07 -15.81
C GLY A 34 -0.91 -2.04 -15.80
N PHE A 35 -0.54 -0.76 -15.79
CA PHE A 35 -1.46 0.37 -15.88
C PHE A 35 -1.04 1.30 -17.01
N HIS A 36 -1.96 2.11 -17.52
CA HIS A 36 -1.63 3.11 -18.55
C HIS A 36 -1.22 4.45 -17.94
N GLU A 37 -1.53 4.67 -16.66
CA GLU A 37 -1.24 5.86 -15.91
C GLU A 37 0.23 5.90 -15.45
N ALA A 38 0.97 6.92 -15.89
CA ALA A 38 2.35 7.12 -15.51
C ALA A 38 2.51 7.24 -13.98
N GLY A 39 3.45 6.48 -13.40
CA GLY A 39 3.69 6.43 -11.95
C GLY A 39 2.97 5.31 -11.20
N TYR A 40 2.12 4.53 -11.90
CA TYR A 40 1.45 3.34 -11.37
C TYR A 40 1.84 2.04 -12.11
N ASP A 41 2.59 2.12 -13.21
CA ASP A 41 2.95 0.97 -14.03
C ASP A 41 4.32 0.37 -13.69
N GLU A 42 4.32 -0.83 -13.09
CA GLU A 42 5.52 -1.63 -12.88
C GLU A 42 5.73 -2.74 -13.93
N ALA A 43 4.77 -2.94 -14.86
CA ALA A 43 4.80 -4.07 -15.79
C ALA A 43 6.03 -4.06 -16.70
N GLY A 44 6.48 -2.87 -17.14
CA GLY A 44 7.71 -2.75 -17.93
C GLY A 44 8.94 -3.33 -17.23
N TYR A 45 9.00 -3.24 -15.90
CA TYR A 45 10.09 -3.82 -15.12
C TYR A 45 9.93 -5.32 -14.91
N ALA A 46 8.72 -5.79 -14.61
CA ALA A 46 8.41 -7.20 -14.54
C ALA A 46 8.80 -7.91 -15.85
N LYS A 47 8.45 -7.31 -16.98
CA LYS A 47 8.81 -7.77 -18.33
C LYS A 47 10.32 -7.84 -18.54
N ALA A 48 11.07 -6.84 -18.07
CA ALA A 48 12.53 -6.84 -18.18
C ALA A 48 13.17 -7.99 -17.37
N VAL A 49 12.70 -8.22 -16.15
CA VAL A 49 13.14 -9.34 -15.31
C VAL A 49 12.76 -10.68 -15.94
N ALA A 50 11.52 -10.82 -16.43
CA ALA A 50 11.04 -12.02 -17.10
C ALA A 50 11.87 -12.36 -18.34
N ARG A 51 12.16 -11.35 -19.18
CA ARG A 51 13.02 -11.51 -20.36
C ARG A 51 14.43 -11.95 -19.99
N HIS A 52 15.00 -11.37 -18.93
CA HIS A 52 16.33 -11.74 -18.44
C HIS A 52 16.38 -13.18 -17.93
N LEU A 53 15.37 -13.60 -17.16
CA LEU A 53 15.26 -14.94 -16.60
C LEU A 53 14.78 -16.00 -17.62
N GLY A 54 14.26 -15.58 -18.78
CA GLY A 54 13.75 -16.49 -19.81
C GLY A 54 12.41 -17.14 -19.46
N THR A 55 11.55 -16.45 -18.70
CA THR A 55 10.24 -16.98 -18.28
C THR A 55 9.18 -16.84 -19.38
N ARG A 56 8.08 -17.62 -19.28
CA ARG A 56 6.88 -17.41 -20.10
C ARG A 56 6.02 -16.33 -19.44
N HIS A 57 6.17 -15.10 -19.90
CA HIS A 57 5.54 -13.94 -19.27
C HIS A 57 4.22 -13.54 -19.92
N THR A 58 3.20 -13.32 -19.10
CA THR A 58 1.88 -12.82 -19.52
C THR A 58 1.55 -11.54 -18.79
N GLU A 59 1.18 -10.51 -19.54
CA GLU A 59 0.86 -9.18 -19.04
C GLU A 59 -0.61 -8.87 -19.32
N LEU A 60 -1.30 -8.26 -18.36
CA LEU A 60 -2.60 -7.63 -18.58
C LEU A 60 -2.52 -6.16 -18.17
N TYR A 61 -2.76 -5.26 -19.12
CA TYR A 61 -2.89 -3.83 -18.83
C TYR A 61 -4.32 -3.53 -18.40
N VAL A 62 -4.46 -2.95 -17.21
CA VAL A 62 -5.75 -2.68 -16.58
C VAL A 62 -6.34 -1.41 -17.15
N THR A 63 -7.60 -1.52 -17.58
CA THR A 63 -8.41 -0.40 -18.05
C THR A 63 -9.41 -0.03 -16.95
N ALA A 64 -10.02 1.14 -17.09
CA ALA A 64 -11.13 1.53 -16.23
C ALA A 64 -12.30 0.52 -16.27
N ASP A 65 -12.56 -0.09 -17.43
CA ASP A 65 -13.62 -1.09 -17.58
C ASP A 65 -13.33 -2.36 -16.78
N HIS A 66 -12.06 -2.79 -16.75
CA HIS A 66 -11.65 -3.89 -15.87
C HIS A 66 -11.92 -3.54 -14.40
N ALA A 67 -11.58 -2.33 -13.96
CA ALA A 67 -11.85 -1.89 -12.59
C ALA A 67 -13.35 -1.86 -12.27
N LEU A 68 -14.16 -1.26 -13.16
CA LEU A 68 -15.62 -1.21 -13.05
C LEU A 68 -16.27 -2.59 -12.98
N ALA A 69 -15.73 -3.58 -13.71
CA ALA A 69 -16.22 -4.95 -13.68
C ALA A 69 -15.86 -5.70 -12.38
N VAL A 70 -14.81 -5.28 -11.68
CA VAL A 70 -14.35 -5.90 -10.43
C VAL A 70 -15.04 -5.29 -9.22
N VAL A 71 -15.26 -3.97 -9.20
CA VAL A 71 -15.80 -3.25 -8.05
C VAL A 71 -17.08 -3.87 -7.46
N PRO A 72 -18.10 -4.26 -8.26
CA PRO A 72 -19.31 -4.90 -7.74
C PRO A 72 -19.07 -6.28 -7.10
N LYS A 73 -17.94 -6.93 -7.41
CA LYS A 73 -17.58 -8.25 -6.85
C LYS A 73 -16.84 -8.13 -5.52
N LEU A 74 -16.24 -6.97 -5.21
CA LEU A 74 -15.39 -6.79 -4.03
C LEU A 74 -16.12 -7.16 -2.72
N PRO A 75 -17.38 -6.74 -2.49
CA PRO A 75 -18.12 -7.12 -1.29
C PRO A 75 -18.18 -8.63 -1.04
N SER A 76 -18.41 -9.43 -2.08
CA SER A 76 -18.53 -10.89 -1.96
C SER A 76 -17.18 -11.59 -1.93
N ILE A 77 -16.17 -11.06 -2.63
CA ILE A 77 -14.80 -11.58 -2.59
C ILE A 77 -14.24 -11.45 -1.17
N TYR A 78 -14.43 -10.28 -0.55
CA TYR A 78 -13.81 -9.98 0.74
C TYR A 78 -14.70 -10.26 1.93
N ASP A 79 -16.01 -10.39 1.77
CA ASP A 79 -16.99 -10.71 2.84
C ASP A 79 -17.05 -9.70 4.01
N GLU A 80 -16.23 -8.65 3.98
CA GLU A 80 -16.19 -7.55 4.92
C GLU A 80 -15.79 -6.24 4.21
N PRO A 81 -16.01 -5.06 4.82
CA PRO A 81 -15.47 -3.80 4.31
C PRO A 81 -13.93 -3.83 4.24
N PHE A 82 -13.38 -4.19 3.08
CA PHE A 82 -11.94 -4.27 2.85
C PHE A 82 -11.48 -3.13 1.93
N SER A 83 -10.53 -2.30 2.39
CA SER A 83 -10.19 -1.02 1.73
C SER A 83 -8.75 -0.90 1.22
N ASP A 84 -8.01 -2.00 1.11
CA ASP A 84 -6.75 -1.97 0.36
C ASP A 84 -7.05 -1.73 -1.13
N ALA A 85 -6.60 -0.60 -1.66
CA ALA A 85 -6.79 -0.23 -3.06
C ALA A 85 -6.18 -1.23 -4.06
N SER A 86 -5.21 -2.03 -3.63
CA SER A 86 -4.59 -3.08 -4.46
C SER A 86 -5.45 -4.33 -4.60
N GLN A 87 -6.63 -4.40 -3.98
CA GLN A 87 -7.59 -5.49 -4.15
C GLN A 87 -8.04 -5.71 -5.60
N ILE A 88 -8.18 -4.63 -6.38
CA ILE A 88 -8.58 -4.70 -7.79
C ILE A 88 -7.49 -5.36 -8.65
N PRO A 89 -6.24 -4.83 -8.68
CA PRO A 89 -5.19 -5.46 -9.46
C PRO A 89 -4.82 -6.86 -8.93
N THR A 90 -4.97 -7.14 -7.64
CA THR A 90 -4.75 -8.48 -7.09
C THR A 90 -5.78 -9.49 -7.62
N PHE A 91 -7.06 -9.13 -7.66
CA PHE A 91 -8.08 -9.97 -8.28
C PHE A 91 -7.82 -10.18 -9.78
N LEU A 92 -7.46 -9.12 -10.51
CA LEU A 92 -7.20 -9.21 -11.94
C LEU A 92 -5.96 -10.06 -12.27
N VAL A 93 -4.87 -9.96 -11.50
CA VAL A 93 -3.69 -10.84 -11.71
C VAL A 93 -4.03 -12.29 -11.38
N ALA A 94 -4.84 -12.53 -10.35
CA ALA A 94 -5.29 -13.88 -10.01
C ALA A 94 -6.18 -14.47 -11.11
N GLU A 95 -7.15 -13.70 -11.61
CA GLU A 95 -8.04 -14.13 -12.70
C GLU A 95 -7.25 -14.43 -13.98
N LEU A 96 -6.28 -13.57 -14.33
CA LEU A 96 -5.36 -13.81 -15.45
C LEU A 96 -4.61 -15.13 -15.24
N THR A 97 -3.94 -15.28 -14.11
CA THR A 97 -3.09 -16.44 -13.78
C THR A 97 -3.88 -17.73 -13.80
N ARG A 98 -5.11 -17.71 -13.29
CA ARG A 98 -5.99 -18.87 -13.21
C ARG A 98 -6.37 -19.47 -14.57
N ARG A 99 -6.32 -18.66 -15.65
CA ARG A 99 -6.56 -19.13 -17.02
C ARG A 99 -5.46 -20.09 -17.49
N HIS A 100 -4.29 -20.06 -16.87
CA HIS A 100 -3.10 -20.83 -17.26
C HIS A 100 -2.71 -21.90 -16.24
N VAL A 101 -2.78 -21.58 -14.95
CA VAL A 101 -2.29 -22.45 -13.86
C VAL A 101 -3.31 -22.61 -12.74
N LYS A 102 -3.09 -23.58 -11.85
CA LYS A 102 -3.93 -23.80 -10.66
C LYS A 102 -3.27 -23.33 -9.37
N VAL A 103 -1.94 -23.17 -9.38
CA VAL A 103 -1.14 -22.75 -8.23
C VAL A 103 -0.21 -21.62 -8.68
N SER A 104 -0.08 -20.58 -7.86
CA SER A 104 0.83 -19.45 -8.08
C SER A 104 1.73 -19.21 -6.87
N LEU A 105 3.03 -18.98 -7.08
CA LEU A 105 3.92 -18.47 -6.03
C LEU A 105 3.83 -16.95 -5.96
N SER A 106 3.85 -16.39 -4.75
CA SER A 106 3.98 -14.95 -4.52
C SER A 106 5.13 -14.64 -3.58
N GLY A 107 5.59 -13.39 -3.64
CA GLY A 107 6.69 -12.86 -2.81
C GLY A 107 6.26 -12.28 -1.47
N ASP A 108 5.00 -12.47 -1.05
CA ASP A 108 4.50 -11.92 0.23
C ASP A 108 5.25 -12.53 1.43
N GLY A 109 5.45 -11.71 2.48
CA GLY A 109 6.29 -12.04 3.63
C GLY A 109 7.75 -11.60 3.51
N GLY A 110 8.23 -11.26 2.30
CA GLY A 110 9.60 -10.79 2.10
C GLY A 110 9.90 -9.44 2.76
N ASP A 111 8.94 -8.51 2.76
CA ASP A 111 9.08 -7.21 3.43
C ASP A 111 9.16 -7.36 4.97
N GLU A 112 8.32 -8.20 5.57
CA GLU A 112 8.26 -8.43 7.02
C GLU A 112 9.50 -9.14 7.55
N LEU A 113 10.00 -10.15 6.84
CA LEU A 113 11.13 -10.96 7.31
C LEU A 113 12.50 -10.30 7.06
N PHE A 114 12.64 -9.56 5.96
CA PHE A 114 13.92 -8.99 5.53
C PHE A 114 13.93 -7.46 5.50
N GLY A 115 13.00 -6.83 6.22
CA GLY A 115 13.04 -5.39 6.48
C GLY A 115 12.79 -4.55 5.24
N GLY A 116 11.62 -4.71 4.65
CA GLY A 116 11.28 -4.14 3.36
C GLY A 116 10.55 -2.80 3.38
N TYR A 117 9.89 -2.47 4.50
CA TYR A 117 9.15 -1.24 4.63
C TYR A 117 10.02 -0.07 5.12
N THR A 118 9.92 1.05 4.41
CA THR A 118 10.63 2.30 4.73
C THR A 118 10.36 2.78 6.16
N ARG A 119 9.14 2.54 6.68
CA ARG A 119 8.73 2.93 8.04
C ARG A 119 9.58 2.31 9.15
N TYR A 120 10.19 1.14 8.93
CA TYR A 120 11.06 0.47 9.93
C TYR A 120 12.25 1.34 10.35
N PHE A 121 12.87 2.04 9.41
CA PHE A 121 14.02 2.91 9.69
C PHE A 121 13.67 4.40 9.68
N LEU A 122 12.60 4.81 8.97
CA LEU A 122 12.17 6.19 8.94
C LEU A 122 11.64 6.64 10.30
N THR A 123 10.84 5.80 10.98
CA THR A 123 10.24 6.10 12.28
C THR A 123 11.28 6.49 13.34
N PRO A 124 12.31 5.69 13.64
CA PRO A 124 13.31 6.07 14.63
C PRO A 124 14.13 7.31 14.22
N ARG A 125 14.36 7.52 12.92
CA ARG A 125 15.04 8.73 12.40
C ARG A 125 14.22 10.00 12.60
N LEU A 126 12.93 9.94 12.28
CA LEU A 126 11.99 11.05 12.48
C LEU A 126 11.76 11.33 13.96
N TRP A 127 11.51 10.29 14.75
CA TRP A 127 11.30 10.43 16.18
C TRP A 127 12.47 11.11 16.87
N ARG A 128 13.72 10.79 16.50
CA ARG A 128 14.92 11.44 17.05
C ARG A 128 14.94 12.97 16.90
N LYS A 129 14.30 13.49 15.85
CA LYS A 129 14.15 14.94 15.64
C LYS A 129 12.91 15.47 16.35
N LEU A 130 11.78 14.77 16.21
CA LEU A 130 10.48 15.19 16.74
C LEU A 130 10.45 15.28 18.27
N HIS A 131 11.00 14.28 18.98
CA HIS A 131 10.94 14.25 20.45
C HIS A 131 11.70 15.40 21.13
N ARG A 132 12.61 16.09 20.41
CA ARG A 132 13.34 17.26 20.91
C ARG A 132 12.47 18.52 20.97
N VAL A 133 11.37 18.56 20.21
CA VAL A 133 10.44 19.67 20.20
C VAL A 133 9.34 19.40 21.23
N PRO A 134 9.07 20.31 22.19
CA PRO A 134 8.03 20.11 23.22
C PRO A 134 6.65 19.83 22.61
N ALA A 135 5.88 18.95 23.22
CA ALA A 135 4.58 18.49 22.70
C ALA A 135 3.61 19.65 22.38
N ALA A 136 3.54 20.66 23.25
CA ALA A 136 2.69 21.84 23.02
C ALA A 136 3.09 22.65 21.77
N VAL A 137 4.39 22.73 21.48
CA VAL A 137 4.89 23.40 20.26
C VAL A 137 4.54 22.55 19.03
N ARG A 138 4.75 21.23 19.11
CA ARG A 138 4.36 20.32 18.04
C ARG A 138 2.87 20.37 17.72
N ALA A 139 2.02 20.43 18.74
CA ALA A 139 0.57 20.55 18.57
C ALA A 139 0.17 21.84 17.86
N ARG A 140 0.81 22.98 18.18
CA ARG A 140 0.58 24.24 17.46
C ARG A 140 1.03 24.18 16.00
N ILE A 141 2.18 23.57 15.74
CA ILE A 141 2.67 23.35 14.37
C ILE A 141 1.68 22.45 13.60
N ALA A 142 1.23 21.35 14.21
CA ALA A 142 0.25 20.44 13.62
C ALA A 142 -1.04 21.18 13.26
N ALA A 143 -1.60 21.95 14.20
CA ALA A 143 -2.81 22.73 13.97
C ALA A 143 -2.63 23.76 12.83
N ALA A 144 -1.49 24.44 12.77
CA ALA A 144 -1.18 25.37 11.68
C ALA A 144 -1.09 24.64 10.33
N LEU A 145 -0.38 23.51 10.27
CA LEU A 145 -0.24 22.70 9.05
C LEU A 145 -1.58 22.14 8.58
N HIS A 146 -2.45 21.71 9.49
CA HIS A 146 -3.80 21.23 9.15
C HIS A 146 -4.74 22.36 8.74
N ALA A 147 -4.54 23.57 9.24
CA ALA A 147 -5.32 24.75 8.84
C ALA A 147 -4.89 25.30 7.47
N LEU A 148 -3.65 25.06 7.05
CA LEU A 148 -3.18 25.43 5.71
C LEU A 148 -4.01 24.70 4.65
N ARG A 149 -4.58 25.48 3.75
CA ARG A 149 -5.20 24.95 2.54
C ARG A 149 -4.09 24.47 1.59
N PRO A 150 -4.10 23.20 1.16
CA PRO A 150 -3.11 22.67 0.23
C PRO A 150 -2.97 23.50 -1.04
N ASP A 151 -4.09 23.97 -1.62
CA ASP A 151 -4.06 24.82 -2.82
C ASP A 151 -3.21 26.08 -2.61
N HIS A 152 -3.30 26.70 -1.42
CA HIS A 152 -2.53 27.89 -1.13
C HIS A 152 -1.06 27.53 -0.92
N ALA A 153 -0.75 26.37 -0.35
CA ALA A 153 0.62 25.90 -0.22
C ALA A 153 1.24 25.57 -1.59
N ASP A 154 0.48 24.93 -2.48
CA ASP A 154 0.91 24.63 -3.86
C ASP A 154 1.07 25.92 -4.68
N GLN A 155 0.15 26.88 -4.54
CA GLN A 155 0.26 28.21 -5.18
C GLN A 155 1.44 29.02 -4.64
N LEU A 156 1.65 29.06 -3.32
CA LEU A 156 2.79 29.75 -2.72
C LEU A 156 4.11 29.10 -3.12
N ALA A 157 4.16 27.78 -3.21
CA ALA A 157 5.35 27.07 -3.68
C ALA A 157 5.62 27.33 -5.17
N ALA A 158 4.57 27.40 -6.01
CA ALA A 158 4.69 27.78 -7.41
C ALA A 158 5.15 29.24 -7.59
N VAL A 159 4.66 30.17 -6.76
CA VAL A 159 5.10 31.58 -6.75
C VAL A 159 6.54 31.73 -6.23
N ALA A 160 6.90 31.01 -5.17
CA ALA A 160 8.27 30.99 -4.67
C ALA A 160 9.25 30.41 -5.71
N GLN A 161 8.81 29.41 -6.48
CA GLN A 161 9.58 28.83 -7.59
C GLN A 161 9.74 29.80 -8.76
N SER A 162 8.67 30.51 -9.15
CA SER A 162 8.74 31.50 -10.23
C SER A 162 9.60 32.72 -9.86
N ALA A 163 9.72 33.03 -8.57
CA ALA A 163 10.64 34.05 -8.05
C ALA A 163 12.12 33.59 -8.02
N TRP A 164 12.39 32.28 -8.04
CA TRP A 164 13.73 31.68 -8.03
C TRP A 164 14.02 30.95 -9.36
N SER A 165 14.16 31.71 -10.44
CA SER A 165 14.53 31.19 -11.77
C SER A 165 16.05 31.09 -11.96
N GLY A 166 16.71 30.23 -11.17
CA GLY A 166 18.11 29.84 -11.39
C GLY A 166 18.22 28.44 -12.01
N ALA A 167 19.34 28.15 -12.69
CA ALA A 167 19.60 26.86 -13.37
C ALA A 167 19.61 25.61 -12.45
N GLU A 168 19.47 25.79 -11.14
CA GLU A 168 19.35 24.73 -10.12
C GLU A 168 17.94 24.63 -9.51
N ALA A 169 16.93 25.25 -10.12
CA ALA A 169 15.54 25.16 -9.67
C ALA A 169 15.05 23.71 -9.73
N ARG A 170 15.23 22.96 -8.63
CA ARG A 170 14.62 21.65 -8.42
C ARG A 170 13.13 21.79 -8.62
N GLU A 171 12.57 20.97 -9.51
CA GLU A 171 11.11 20.89 -9.68
C GLU A 171 10.44 20.73 -8.33
N THR A 172 9.53 21.64 -8.02
CA THR A 172 8.73 21.53 -6.80
C THR A 172 7.94 20.24 -6.90
N PRO A 173 8.05 19.32 -5.93
CA PRO A 173 7.34 18.06 -6.01
C PRO A 173 5.83 18.33 -6.08
N PRO A 174 5.09 17.65 -6.97
CA PRO A 174 3.64 17.84 -7.05
C PRO A 174 2.98 17.55 -5.69
N ARG A 175 1.93 18.31 -5.38
CA ARG A 175 1.09 18.19 -4.17
C ARG A 175 1.88 18.44 -2.86
N ILE A 176 2.57 19.58 -2.74
CA ILE A 176 3.30 19.93 -1.51
C ILE A 176 2.35 20.16 -0.34
N GLY A 177 1.14 20.65 -0.60
CA GLY A 177 0.08 20.80 0.39
C GLY A 177 -0.33 19.47 1.05
N ASP A 178 -0.48 18.39 0.26
CA ASP A 178 -0.76 17.04 0.79
C ASP A 178 0.38 16.56 1.71
N ARG A 179 1.63 16.86 1.34
CA ARG A 179 2.81 16.50 2.15
C ARG A 179 2.87 17.28 3.46
N LEU A 180 2.50 18.56 3.44
CA LEU A 180 2.42 19.40 4.65
C LEU A 180 1.31 18.93 5.59
N HIS A 181 0.16 18.54 5.05
CA HIS A 181 -0.90 17.90 5.84
C HIS A 181 -0.43 16.58 6.48
N LYS A 182 0.24 15.71 5.71
CA LYS A 182 0.86 14.48 6.24
C LYS A 182 1.88 14.78 7.35
N LEU A 183 2.70 15.81 7.18
CA LEU A 183 3.63 16.27 8.22
C LEU A 183 2.88 16.73 9.48
N GLY A 184 1.76 17.45 9.32
CA GLY A 184 0.90 17.85 10.43
C GLY A 184 0.47 16.67 11.30
N HIS A 185 0.09 15.55 10.69
CA HIS A 185 -0.23 14.31 11.43
C HIS A 185 0.99 13.73 12.13
N VAL A 186 2.15 13.66 11.46
CA VAL A 186 3.40 13.19 12.09
C VAL A 186 3.79 14.01 13.33
N MET A 187 3.47 15.31 13.36
CA MET A 187 3.75 16.18 14.50
C MET A 187 2.90 15.85 15.74
N THR A 188 1.74 15.19 15.59
CA THR A 188 0.88 14.81 16.72
C THR A 188 1.35 13.56 17.45
N ALA A 189 2.38 12.87 16.95
CA ALA A 189 2.93 11.67 17.57
C ALA A 189 3.37 11.92 19.03
N ASP A 190 2.96 11.01 19.92
CA ASP A 190 3.26 11.02 21.35
C ASP A 190 4.43 10.09 21.72
N SER A 191 4.72 9.11 20.87
CA SER A 191 5.69 8.05 21.07
C SER A 191 6.22 7.52 19.74
N ARG A 192 7.26 6.66 19.79
CA ARG A 192 7.75 5.94 18.60
C ARG A 192 6.67 5.04 17.98
N ILE A 193 5.90 4.36 18.83
CA ILE A 193 4.80 3.48 18.41
C ILE A 193 3.67 4.31 17.80
N GLY A 194 3.28 5.42 18.44
CA GLY A 194 2.29 6.35 17.91
C GLY A 194 2.70 6.94 16.55
N LEU A 195 3.97 7.33 16.38
CA LEU A 195 4.50 7.75 15.08
C LEU A 195 4.43 6.63 14.04
N TYR A 196 4.77 5.40 14.42
CA TYR A 196 4.72 4.25 13.53
C TYR A 196 3.29 3.99 13.02
N ARG A 197 2.32 3.98 13.94
CA ARG A 197 0.89 3.88 13.62
C ARG A 197 0.46 4.98 12.66
N LEU A 198 0.81 6.24 12.93
CA LEU A 198 0.51 7.36 12.04
C LEU A 198 1.10 7.20 10.64
N LEU A 199 2.29 6.61 10.49
CA LEU A 199 2.89 6.35 9.18
C LEU A 199 2.23 5.19 8.42
N MET A 200 1.52 4.31 9.12
CA MET A 200 0.79 3.18 8.54
C MET A 200 -0.68 3.49 8.27
N SER A 201 -1.32 4.34 9.08
CA SER A 201 -2.74 4.68 8.94
C SER A 201 -3.03 5.44 7.66
N ALA A 202 -3.98 4.94 6.87
CA ALA A 202 -4.52 5.64 5.71
C ALA A 202 -5.52 6.76 6.11
N VAL A 203 -6.20 6.59 7.25
CA VAL A 203 -7.15 7.54 7.84
C VAL A 203 -6.70 7.86 9.27
N HIS A 204 -6.22 9.08 9.51
CA HIS A 204 -5.69 9.47 10.83
C HIS A 204 -6.76 9.97 11.82
N HIS A 205 -7.92 10.38 11.32
CA HIS A 205 -9.00 10.97 12.10
C HIS A 205 -10.35 10.36 11.69
N PRO A 206 -10.54 9.04 11.91
CA PRO A 206 -11.78 8.35 11.52
C PRO A 206 -13.03 8.96 12.20
N GLU A 207 -12.89 9.53 13.40
CA GLU A 207 -13.95 10.21 14.15
C GLU A 207 -14.54 11.45 13.44
N ARG A 208 -13.85 11.97 12.42
CA ARG A 208 -14.35 13.08 11.60
C ARG A 208 -15.27 12.63 10.47
N ILE A 209 -15.37 11.32 10.22
CA ILE A 209 -16.11 10.74 9.10
C ILE A 209 -17.13 9.72 9.62
N ALA A 210 -16.73 8.82 10.52
CA ALA A 210 -17.62 7.83 11.13
C ALA A 210 -18.34 8.43 12.35
N LEU A 211 -19.66 8.22 12.43
CA LEU A 211 -20.50 8.72 13.54
C LEU A 211 -20.41 7.85 14.79
N ALA A 212 -20.11 6.57 14.60
CA ALA A 212 -19.98 5.58 15.66
C ALA A 212 -18.91 4.54 15.28
N GLY A 213 -18.38 3.86 16.29
CA GLY A 213 -17.31 2.87 16.14
C GLY A 213 -16.18 3.14 17.12
N GLN A 214 -15.56 2.06 17.59
CA GLN A 214 -14.36 2.13 18.40
C GLN A 214 -13.32 1.24 17.71
N GLU A 215 -12.12 1.76 17.53
CA GLU A 215 -11.03 0.95 17.03
C GLU A 215 -10.70 -0.10 18.09
N PRO A 216 -10.78 -1.39 17.77
CA PRO A 216 -10.46 -2.44 18.73
C PRO A 216 -8.97 -2.36 19.08
N PRO A 217 -8.58 -2.71 20.31
CA PRO A 217 -7.17 -2.78 20.66
C PRO A 217 -6.50 -3.89 19.83
N THR A 218 -5.35 -3.57 19.26
CA THR A 218 -4.51 -4.49 18.50
C THR A 218 -3.09 -4.50 19.07
N PRO A 219 -2.24 -5.49 18.72
CA PRO A 219 -0.82 -5.45 19.07
C PRO A 219 -0.10 -4.17 18.58
N LEU A 220 -0.58 -3.53 17.51
CA LEU A 220 0.01 -2.30 16.96
C LEU A 220 -0.08 -1.13 17.95
N ASP A 221 -1.22 -0.94 18.61
CA ASP A 221 -1.49 0.16 19.54
C ASP A 221 -1.26 -0.21 21.01
N THR A 222 -1.06 -1.49 21.29
CA THR A 222 -0.76 -2.00 22.65
C THR A 222 0.74 -2.04 22.89
N ALA A 223 1.29 -1.04 23.58
CA ALA A 223 2.74 -0.94 23.82
C ALA A 223 3.37 -2.17 24.48
N SER A 224 2.64 -2.89 25.34
CA SER A 224 3.12 -4.13 25.98
C SER A 224 3.20 -5.33 25.03
N ALA A 225 2.57 -5.26 23.85
CA ALA A 225 2.70 -6.29 22.82
C ALA A 225 4.00 -6.16 22.00
N TRP A 226 4.70 -5.02 22.11
CA TRP A 226 5.96 -4.80 21.40
C TRP A 226 7.13 -5.44 22.15
N PRO A 227 7.94 -6.30 21.50
CA PRO A 227 9.02 -7.04 22.16
C PRO A 227 10.17 -6.12 22.59
N ALA A 228 10.22 -5.80 23.88
CA ALA A 228 11.12 -4.77 24.43
C ALA A 228 12.62 -5.02 24.19
N ASP A 229 13.04 -6.27 24.12
CA ASP A 229 14.45 -6.68 23.98
C ASP A 229 15.01 -6.54 22.55
N LEU A 230 14.16 -6.18 21.59
CA LEU A 230 14.55 -6.02 20.19
C LEU A 230 14.81 -4.56 19.81
N THR A 231 15.55 -4.34 18.73
CA THR A 231 15.64 -2.99 18.15
C THR A 231 14.27 -2.53 17.66
N PHE A 232 14.03 -1.21 17.57
CA PHE A 232 12.73 -0.71 17.12
C PHE A 232 12.31 -1.25 15.75
N ALA A 233 13.27 -1.43 14.83
CA ALA A 233 12.99 -1.96 13.50
C ALA A 233 12.53 -3.43 13.57
N GLU A 234 13.18 -4.25 14.40
CA GLU A 234 12.78 -5.64 14.63
C GLU A 234 11.43 -5.74 15.36
N GLN A 235 11.16 -4.84 16.32
CA GLN A 235 9.84 -4.75 16.95
C GLN A 235 8.75 -4.48 15.91
N ALA A 236 8.97 -3.49 15.03
CA ALA A 236 8.03 -3.16 13.97
C ALA A 236 7.86 -4.31 12.96
N MET A 237 8.93 -5.02 12.60
CA MET A 237 8.85 -6.23 11.77
C MET A 237 8.01 -7.33 12.43
N ALA A 238 8.22 -7.58 13.73
CA ALA A 238 7.42 -8.56 14.48
C ALA A 238 5.94 -8.16 14.52
N ILE A 239 5.64 -6.90 14.83
CA ILE A 239 4.27 -6.40 14.90
C ILE A 239 3.60 -6.49 13.53
N ASP A 240 4.26 -6.08 12.45
CA ASP A 240 3.69 -6.20 11.10
C ASP A 240 3.44 -7.67 10.72
N THR A 241 4.36 -8.59 11.08
CA THR A 241 4.19 -10.03 10.85
C THR A 241 2.95 -10.58 11.57
N LEU A 242 2.62 -10.05 12.75
CA LEU A 242 1.50 -10.51 13.58
C LEU A 242 0.18 -9.78 13.29
N THR A 243 0.23 -8.64 12.60
CA THR A 243 -0.95 -7.79 12.37
C THR A 243 -1.12 -7.52 10.88
N TYR A 244 -0.32 -6.62 10.32
CA TYR A 244 -0.43 -6.16 8.93
C TYR A 244 -0.40 -7.30 7.88
N LEU A 245 0.53 -8.24 8.02
CA LEU A 245 0.67 -9.37 7.09
C LEU A 245 -0.59 -10.25 7.07
N PRO A 246 -1.07 -10.82 8.20
CA PRO A 246 -2.24 -11.69 8.20
C PRO A 246 -3.57 -10.97 8.00
N THR A 247 -3.69 -9.68 8.34
CA THR A 247 -4.99 -8.98 8.26
C THR A 247 -5.20 -8.18 6.99
N ASP A 248 -4.13 -7.80 6.29
CA ASP A 248 -4.20 -7.00 5.05
C ASP A 248 -3.63 -7.79 3.86
N ILE A 249 -2.34 -8.10 3.89
CA ILE A 249 -1.62 -8.65 2.72
C ILE A 249 -2.10 -10.06 2.37
N LEU A 250 -2.10 -10.98 3.34
CA LEU A 250 -2.50 -12.36 3.10
C LEU A 250 -4.00 -12.47 2.88
N THR A 251 -4.83 -11.75 3.65
CA THR A 251 -6.28 -11.66 3.42
C THR A 251 -6.58 -11.24 1.99
N LYS A 252 -5.89 -10.20 1.49
CA LYS A 252 -6.06 -9.68 0.14
C LYS A 252 -5.76 -10.75 -0.91
N VAL A 253 -4.57 -11.33 -0.84
CA VAL A 253 -4.08 -12.26 -1.86
C VAL A 253 -4.87 -13.57 -1.84
N ASP A 254 -5.15 -14.11 -0.66
CA ASP A 254 -5.91 -15.35 -0.49
C ASP A 254 -7.34 -15.20 -1.03
N ARG A 255 -8.11 -14.21 -0.55
CA ARG A 255 -9.50 -14.03 -0.96
C ARG A 255 -9.63 -13.71 -2.44
N ALA A 256 -8.78 -12.83 -2.98
CA ALA A 256 -8.76 -12.51 -4.41
C ALA A 256 -8.46 -13.75 -5.28
N ALA A 257 -7.50 -14.58 -4.88
CA ALA A 257 -7.12 -15.76 -5.63
C ALA A 257 -8.14 -16.89 -5.50
N MET A 258 -8.67 -17.12 -4.31
CA MET A 258 -9.67 -18.15 -4.06
C MET A 258 -11.02 -17.83 -4.72
N ALA A 259 -11.37 -16.55 -4.89
CA ALA A 259 -12.54 -16.13 -5.68
C ALA A 259 -12.51 -16.63 -7.13
N VAL A 260 -11.33 -16.96 -7.67
CA VAL A 260 -11.16 -17.57 -9.00
C VAL A 260 -10.64 -19.01 -8.92
N SER A 261 -10.63 -19.63 -7.73
CA SER A 261 -10.08 -20.97 -7.51
C SER A 261 -8.61 -21.11 -7.94
N LEU A 262 -7.79 -20.11 -7.62
CA LEU A 262 -6.34 -20.13 -7.74
C LEU A 262 -5.72 -20.30 -6.35
N GLU A 263 -4.94 -21.35 -6.14
CA GLU A 263 -4.17 -21.53 -4.91
C GLU A 263 -2.91 -20.64 -4.96
N THR A 264 -2.66 -19.85 -3.93
CA THR A 264 -1.41 -19.07 -3.80
C THR A 264 -0.53 -19.65 -2.71
N ARG A 265 0.79 -19.60 -2.91
CA ARG A 265 1.79 -20.08 -1.92
C ARG A 265 2.83 -19.00 -1.69
N MET A 266 3.24 -18.85 -0.44
CA MET A 266 4.17 -17.81 0.02
C MET A 266 5.48 -18.46 0.49
N PRO A 267 6.48 -18.69 -0.39
CA PRO A 267 7.69 -19.41 0.02
C PRO A 267 8.47 -18.72 1.14
N PHE A 268 8.39 -17.40 1.26
CA PHE A 268 9.01 -16.67 2.38
C PHE A 268 8.41 -17.04 3.73
N LEU A 269 7.14 -17.47 3.77
CA LEU A 269 6.46 -17.86 5.00
C LEU A 269 6.63 -19.35 5.36
N ASP A 270 7.49 -20.08 4.63
CA ASP A 270 7.93 -21.38 5.10
C ASP A 270 8.62 -21.23 6.46
N HIS A 271 8.24 -22.06 7.43
CA HIS A 271 8.74 -21.96 8.80
C HIS A 271 10.28 -22.03 8.90
N HIS A 272 10.97 -22.76 8.03
CA HIS A 272 12.44 -22.78 8.01
C HIS A 272 13.01 -21.44 7.55
N VAL A 273 12.36 -20.76 6.61
CA VAL A 273 12.78 -19.43 6.12
C VAL A 273 12.51 -18.38 7.20
N VAL A 274 11.36 -18.46 7.88
CA VAL A 274 11.03 -17.58 9.00
C VAL A 274 12.03 -17.75 10.15
N GLU A 275 12.28 -18.99 10.57
CA GLU A 275 13.26 -19.31 11.62
C GLU A 275 14.66 -18.84 11.24
N PHE A 276 15.09 -19.09 10.00
CA PHE A 276 16.37 -18.62 9.50
C PHE A 276 16.46 -17.10 9.57
N ALA A 277 15.46 -16.38 9.05
CA ALA A 277 15.44 -14.92 9.05
C ALA A 277 15.56 -14.36 10.47
N TRP A 278 14.84 -14.94 11.45
CA TRP A 278 14.88 -14.48 12.83
C TRP A 278 16.13 -14.88 13.62
N ARG A 279 16.90 -15.87 13.16
CA ARG A 279 18.23 -16.19 13.71
C ARG A 279 19.34 -15.27 13.19
N LEU A 280 19.11 -14.53 12.11
CA LEU A 280 20.09 -13.61 11.56
C LEU A 280 20.27 -12.37 12.45
N PRO A 281 21.52 -11.89 12.64
CA PRO A 281 21.76 -10.59 13.25
C PRO A 281 20.93 -9.48 12.59
N ALA A 282 20.33 -8.61 13.41
CA ALA A 282 19.51 -7.48 12.96
C ALA A 282 20.19 -6.64 11.86
N ALA A 283 21.49 -6.43 12.00
CA ALA A 283 22.31 -5.67 11.06
C ALA A 283 22.39 -6.29 9.66
N LEU A 284 22.17 -7.60 9.51
CA LEU A 284 22.11 -8.25 8.19
C LEU A 284 20.74 -8.06 7.53
N ARG A 285 19.66 -8.07 8.32
CA ARG A 285 18.30 -7.84 7.81
C ARG A 285 18.07 -6.37 7.41
N LEU A 286 18.57 -5.43 8.22
CA LEU A 286 18.37 -3.98 8.05
C LEU A 286 19.65 -3.16 8.29
N PRO A 287 20.72 -3.31 7.48
CA PRO A 287 21.94 -2.52 7.62
C PRO A 287 21.69 -1.05 7.27
N ASP A 288 21.99 -0.15 8.20
CA ASP A 288 21.98 1.31 8.02
C ASP A 288 20.68 1.90 7.43
N GLY A 289 19.54 1.24 7.67
CA GLY A 289 18.24 1.64 7.13
C GLY A 289 18.14 1.49 5.60
N ARG A 290 18.89 0.54 5.02
CA ARG A 290 18.65 0.02 3.67
C ARG A 290 17.76 -1.21 3.76
N SER A 291 16.72 -1.26 2.94
CA SER A 291 15.76 -2.35 2.93
C SER A 291 16.21 -3.53 2.08
N LYS A 292 15.89 -4.74 2.53
CA LYS A 292 16.05 -6.00 1.78
C LYS A 292 17.47 -6.28 1.28
N VAL A 293 18.49 -5.89 2.03
CA VAL A 293 19.89 -6.03 1.56
C VAL A 293 20.26 -7.49 1.29
N LEU A 294 19.80 -8.43 2.10
CA LEU A 294 20.04 -9.86 1.87
C LEU A 294 19.35 -10.37 0.60
N LEU A 295 18.09 -10.00 0.37
CA LEU A 295 17.36 -10.43 -0.82
C LEU A 295 17.93 -9.80 -2.10
N ARG A 296 18.41 -8.55 -2.04
CA ARG A 296 19.13 -7.93 -3.16
C ARG A 296 20.42 -8.67 -3.49
N ARG A 297 21.23 -8.98 -2.46
CA ARG A 297 22.46 -9.78 -2.63
C ARG A 297 22.20 -11.18 -3.18
N LEU A 298 21.11 -11.82 -2.76
CA LEU A 298 20.68 -13.10 -3.32
C LEU A 298 20.34 -12.94 -4.80
N LEU A 299 19.58 -11.89 -5.14
CA LEU A 299 19.18 -11.60 -6.51
C LEU A 299 20.33 -11.28 -7.44
N ASP A 300 21.42 -10.67 -6.95
CA ASP A 300 22.60 -10.36 -7.76
C ASP A 300 23.20 -11.60 -8.44
N ALA A 301 22.97 -12.80 -7.89
CA ALA A 301 23.39 -14.06 -8.49
C ALA A 301 22.56 -14.47 -9.74
N TYR A 302 21.38 -13.89 -9.93
CA TYR A 302 20.42 -14.27 -10.96
C TYR A 302 20.04 -13.13 -11.91
N VAL A 303 19.95 -11.90 -11.39
CA VAL A 303 19.44 -10.73 -12.11
C VAL A 303 20.39 -9.55 -11.87
N PRO A 304 20.79 -8.80 -12.93
CA PRO A 304 21.61 -7.60 -12.76
C PRO A 304 20.96 -6.58 -11.83
N ALA A 305 21.76 -5.99 -10.94
CA ALA A 305 21.30 -4.98 -9.99
C ALA A 305 20.56 -3.81 -10.67
N SER A 306 20.92 -3.44 -11.91
CA SER A 306 20.25 -2.38 -12.68
C SER A 306 18.77 -2.65 -12.97
N LEU A 307 18.31 -3.90 -12.93
CA LEU A 307 16.90 -4.26 -13.10
C LEU A 307 16.10 -4.16 -11.79
N ILE A 308 16.77 -4.16 -10.63
CA ILE A 308 16.17 -4.28 -9.29
C ILE A 308 16.35 -3.02 -8.44
N ASP A 309 17.49 -2.33 -8.55
CA ASP A 309 17.82 -1.12 -7.80
C ASP A 309 17.15 0.11 -8.44
N ARG A 310 15.84 0.20 -8.21
CA ARG A 310 15.00 1.32 -8.64
C ARG A 310 14.09 1.81 -7.51
N PRO A 311 13.57 3.05 -7.60
CA PRO A 311 12.52 3.50 -6.70
C PRO A 311 11.31 2.55 -6.80
N LYS A 312 10.89 1.94 -5.69
CA LYS A 312 9.66 1.12 -5.65
C LYS A 312 8.47 1.99 -6.04
N GLN A 313 7.64 1.52 -6.96
CA GLN A 313 6.28 2.03 -7.12
C GLN A 313 5.36 1.06 -6.38
N GLY A 314 4.30 1.56 -5.75
CA GLY A 314 3.37 0.67 -5.04
C GLY A 314 2.57 -0.13 -6.05
N PHE A 315 2.18 -1.36 -5.72
CA PHE A 315 1.18 -2.13 -6.47
C PHE A 315 -0.22 -1.54 -6.21
N CYS A 316 -0.41 -0.24 -6.46
CA CYS A 316 -1.60 0.51 -6.12
C CYS A 316 -2.35 0.88 -7.39
N ALA A 317 -3.66 0.65 -7.40
CA ALA A 317 -4.52 1.17 -8.45
C ALA A 317 -4.58 2.71 -8.41
N PRO A 318 -4.73 3.39 -9.55
CA PRO A 318 -4.89 4.84 -9.62
C PRO A 318 -6.30 5.29 -9.19
N ILE A 319 -6.69 4.97 -7.96
CA ILE A 319 -8.02 5.24 -7.39
C ILE A 319 -8.34 6.74 -7.45
N ASP A 320 -7.37 7.64 -7.25
CA ASP A 320 -7.58 9.07 -7.35
C ASP A 320 -7.99 9.54 -8.76
N HIS A 321 -7.50 8.87 -9.80
CA HIS A 321 -7.93 9.16 -11.17
C HIS A 321 -9.31 8.56 -11.43
N TRP A 322 -9.50 7.30 -11.04
CA TRP A 322 -10.76 6.59 -11.28
C TRP A 322 -11.96 7.23 -10.58
N LEU A 323 -11.82 7.65 -9.33
CA LEU A 323 -12.89 8.33 -8.60
C LEU A 323 -13.28 9.68 -9.22
N ARG A 324 -12.36 10.37 -9.92
CA ARG A 324 -12.63 11.61 -10.67
C ARG A 324 -13.18 11.36 -12.08
N GLY A 325 -12.98 10.15 -12.60
CA GLY A 325 -13.39 9.73 -13.94
C GLY A 325 -14.35 8.55 -13.88
N SER A 326 -13.89 7.38 -14.31
CA SER A 326 -14.75 6.24 -14.64
C SER A 326 -15.55 5.64 -13.47
N LEU A 327 -15.07 5.76 -12.22
CA LEU A 327 -15.78 5.31 -11.03
C LEU A 327 -16.64 6.42 -10.40
N ARG A 328 -16.70 7.61 -10.98
CA ARG A 328 -17.35 8.77 -10.39
C ARG A 328 -18.84 8.53 -10.11
N ASP A 329 -19.59 8.03 -11.08
CA ASP A 329 -21.04 7.89 -10.96
C ASP A 329 -21.43 6.81 -9.95
N TRP A 330 -20.69 5.69 -9.96
CA TRP A 330 -20.81 4.64 -8.95
C TRP A 330 -20.52 5.20 -7.55
N ALA A 331 -19.38 5.90 -7.39
CA ALA A 331 -19.01 6.48 -6.11
C ALA A 331 -19.99 7.55 -5.63
N GLN A 332 -20.46 8.41 -6.52
CA GLN A 332 -21.44 9.45 -6.21
C GLN A 332 -22.78 8.87 -5.74
N THR A 333 -23.19 7.73 -6.29
CA THR A 333 -24.40 7.00 -5.86
C THR A 333 -24.25 6.48 -4.43
N LEU A 334 -23.13 5.81 -4.12
CA LEU A 334 -22.86 5.26 -2.79
C LEU A 334 -22.61 6.34 -1.73
N LEU A 335 -22.02 7.48 -2.13
CA LEU A 335 -21.71 8.60 -1.23
C LEU A 335 -22.82 9.66 -1.18
N HIS A 336 -24.00 9.37 -1.73
CA HIS A 336 -25.09 10.35 -1.80
C HIS A 336 -25.53 10.79 -0.38
N PRO A 337 -25.60 12.11 -0.08
CA PRO A 337 -25.85 12.55 1.30
C PRO A 337 -27.16 12.06 1.92
N ALA A 338 -28.21 11.86 1.12
CA ALA A 338 -29.47 11.32 1.63
C ALA A 338 -29.32 9.87 2.11
N ARG A 339 -28.59 9.05 1.35
CA ARG A 339 -28.29 7.66 1.69
C ARG A 339 -27.47 7.57 2.97
N LEU A 340 -26.37 8.33 3.05
CA LEU A 340 -25.51 8.33 4.24
C LEU A 340 -26.25 8.74 5.51
N ARG A 341 -27.17 9.71 5.42
CA ARG A 341 -28.02 10.13 6.55
C ARG A 341 -29.02 9.06 6.97
N GLU A 342 -29.63 8.38 6.02
CA GLU A 342 -30.58 7.30 6.29
C GLU A 342 -29.91 6.12 7.00
N GLU A 343 -28.69 5.78 6.59
CA GLU A 343 -27.95 4.65 7.13
C GLU A 343 -27.27 4.93 8.48
N GLY A 344 -26.91 6.19 8.75
CA GLY A 344 -26.48 6.63 10.07
C GLY A 344 -25.06 6.21 10.50
N PHE A 345 -24.24 5.66 9.61
CA PHE A 345 -22.86 5.25 9.94
C PHE A 345 -21.82 6.38 9.76
N PHE A 346 -22.06 7.31 8.82
CA PHE A 346 -21.11 8.35 8.45
C PHE A 346 -21.72 9.75 8.51
N ASP A 347 -20.90 10.75 8.86
CA ASP A 347 -21.27 12.16 8.74
C ASP A 347 -21.36 12.52 7.25
N ALA A 348 -22.59 12.55 6.75
CA ALA A 348 -22.89 12.86 5.35
C ALA A 348 -22.29 14.20 4.89
N ALA A 349 -22.28 15.22 5.76
CA ALA A 349 -21.72 16.53 5.41
C ALA A 349 -20.19 16.48 5.36
N ALA A 350 -19.55 15.70 6.23
CA ALA A 350 -18.11 15.46 6.16
C ALA A 350 -17.72 14.74 4.88
N VAL A 351 -18.38 13.63 4.57
CA VAL A 351 -18.12 12.84 3.34
C VAL A 351 -18.34 13.68 2.09
N GLU A 352 -19.44 14.44 2.02
CA GLU A 352 -19.73 15.33 0.87
C GLU A 352 -18.65 16.40 0.67
N ARG A 353 -18.12 16.98 1.76
CA ARG A 353 -17.00 17.93 1.68
C ARG A 353 -15.75 17.26 1.09
N LEU A 354 -15.39 16.06 1.56
CA LEU A 354 -14.24 15.30 1.05
C LEU A 354 -14.43 14.96 -0.43
N TRP A 355 -15.62 14.48 -0.80
CA TRP A 355 -15.98 14.14 -2.18
C TRP A 355 -15.82 15.34 -3.11
N ARG A 356 -16.40 16.50 -2.76
CA ARG A 356 -16.29 17.73 -3.57
C ARG A 356 -14.84 18.20 -3.70
N GLN A 357 -14.07 18.19 -2.62
CA GLN A 357 -12.66 18.57 -2.67
C GLN A 357 -11.83 17.62 -3.55
N HIS A 358 -12.15 16.33 -3.54
CA HIS A 358 -11.52 15.34 -4.41
C HIS A 358 -11.87 15.57 -5.88
N GLN A 359 -13.17 15.72 -6.19
CA GLN A 359 -13.65 15.97 -7.56
C GLN A 359 -13.06 17.24 -8.18
N THR A 360 -12.89 18.29 -7.39
CA THR A 360 -12.33 19.58 -7.85
C THR A 360 -10.81 19.59 -7.97
N GLY A 361 -10.11 18.52 -7.62
CA GLY A 361 -8.64 18.49 -7.64
C GLY A 361 -7.96 19.15 -6.43
N ARG A 362 -8.75 19.81 -5.57
CA ARG A 362 -8.29 20.60 -4.42
C ARG A 362 -7.58 19.80 -3.33
N MET A 363 -7.96 18.54 -3.15
CA MET A 363 -7.32 17.61 -2.21
C MET A 363 -7.38 16.20 -2.77
N ASN A 364 -6.39 15.36 -2.45
CA ASN A 364 -6.48 13.94 -2.72
C ASN A 364 -7.01 13.15 -1.50
N TRP A 365 -8.33 12.97 -1.45
CA TRP A 365 -9.01 12.14 -0.45
C TRP A 365 -9.25 10.68 -0.86
N GLN A 366 -8.47 10.14 -1.82
CA GLN A 366 -8.74 8.79 -2.37
C GLN A 366 -8.87 7.72 -1.28
N HIS A 367 -8.01 7.74 -0.25
CA HIS A 367 -7.98 6.69 0.75
C HIS A 367 -9.21 6.74 1.66
N GLN A 368 -9.55 7.93 2.15
CA GLN A 368 -10.72 8.14 3.00
C GLN A 368 -12.02 7.81 2.25
N LEU A 369 -12.14 8.30 1.01
CA LEU A 369 -13.31 8.03 0.18
C LEU A 369 -13.42 6.55 -0.16
N TRP A 370 -12.31 5.90 -0.52
CA TRP A 370 -12.28 4.47 -0.80
C TRP A 370 -12.71 3.64 0.40
N THR A 371 -12.24 3.95 1.62
CA THR A 371 -12.69 3.28 2.84
C THR A 371 -14.21 3.38 3.04
N VAL A 372 -14.79 4.57 2.86
CA VAL A 372 -16.25 4.76 2.96
C VAL A 372 -16.98 3.99 1.85
N LEU A 373 -16.47 4.03 0.62
CA LEU A 373 -17.06 3.32 -0.52
C LEU A 373 -17.07 1.81 -0.33
N MET A 374 -16.02 1.23 0.23
CA MET A 374 -15.95 -0.21 0.49
C MET A 374 -16.96 -0.65 1.55
N PHE A 375 -17.14 0.15 2.60
CA PHE A 375 -18.21 -0.08 3.57
C PHE A 375 -19.59 0.04 2.93
N GLN A 376 -19.84 1.09 2.13
CA GLN A 376 -21.11 1.32 1.45
C GLN A 376 -21.48 0.19 0.49
N ALA A 377 -20.52 -0.25 -0.32
CA ALA A 377 -20.70 -1.35 -1.25
C ALA A 377 -20.95 -2.68 -0.52
N TRP A 378 -20.24 -2.94 0.58
CA TRP A 378 -20.50 -4.10 1.42
C TRP A 378 -21.89 -4.07 2.05
N LEU A 379 -22.30 -2.94 2.65
CA LEU A 379 -23.61 -2.78 3.27
C LEU A 379 -24.75 -2.97 2.25
N GLU A 380 -24.58 -2.46 1.03
CA GLU A 380 -25.53 -2.67 -0.06
C GLU A 380 -25.68 -4.16 -0.42
N ALA A 381 -24.57 -4.87 -0.56
CA ALA A 381 -24.58 -6.30 -0.86
C ALA A 381 -25.25 -7.12 0.26
N GLN A 382 -25.00 -6.78 1.53
CA GLN A 382 -25.60 -7.46 2.68
C GLN A 382 -27.11 -7.22 2.81
N ARG A 383 -27.63 -6.09 2.32
CA ARG A 383 -29.07 -5.81 2.29
C ARG A 383 -29.79 -6.49 1.13
N ALA A 384 -29.05 -6.85 0.08
CA ALA A 384 -29.58 -7.50 -1.11
C ALA A 384 -29.60 -9.04 -1.02
N ALA A 385 -28.78 -9.60 -0.12
CA ALA A 385 -28.77 -11.02 0.25
C ALA A 385 -29.92 -11.33 1.23
#